data_AF-A0A924KG69-F1
#
_entry.id   AF-A0A924KG69-F1
#
_cell.length_a   1.000
_cell.length_b   1.000
_cell.length_c   1.000
_cell.angle_alpha   90.00
_cell.angle_beta   90.00
_cell.angle_gamma   90.00
#
_symmetry.space_group_name_H-M   'P 1'
#
loop_
_entity.id
_entity.type
_entity.pdbx_description
1 polymer ?
#
loop_
_entity_poly.entity_id
_entity_poly.type
_entity_poly.pdbx_seq_one_letter_code
_entity_poly.pdbx_strand_id
1 'polypeptide(L)'
;MTLTPRILIVLTLAAAAGVWLYANRPLPTEPPAVAQRTAASPLGSITPFPQVAATSAPQQNVTTLGNALQKTHDLRQIYEQYRDSKNPYERNMAYRAWSACFPVFIAPQGGMVPIESITAVLPSQDQGVRAAAYREIWGRCKSFSDLPRQKLLTETQFQKDAWLSGRAHAPGDSAARYHMSGDSAQAIALARAAFMTQDPYAIDSLREFVIHYWWDHNDRHPDSPVSRPDLRALAFSVAACEMGLDCGATSLTAVQQCANTGACSGTTVDRFMQNLPSQADRDALAIESRKLLGAIRSQDFNAIGLP
;
A
#
# COMPACT_ATOMS: atom_id res chain seq x y z
N MET A 1 -39.37 20.36 -12.15
CA MET A 1 -39.55 18.91 -12.00
C MET A 1 -39.08 18.51 -10.61
N THR A 2 -40.01 18.37 -9.68
CA THR A 2 -39.74 18.04 -8.27
C THR A 2 -39.65 16.52 -8.12
N LEU A 3 -38.43 16.00 -7.96
CA LEU A 3 -38.21 14.61 -7.59
C LEU A 3 -38.79 14.38 -6.18
N THR A 4 -39.71 13.43 -6.08
CA THR A 4 -40.39 13.09 -4.84
C THR A 4 -39.41 12.49 -3.82
N PRO A 5 -39.52 12.84 -2.53
CA PRO A 5 -38.54 12.49 -1.49
C PRO A 5 -38.37 10.97 -1.28
N ARG A 6 -39.33 10.17 -1.76
CA ARG A 6 -39.24 8.70 -1.72
C ARG A 6 -38.22 8.12 -2.71
N ILE A 7 -37.94 8.79 -3.84
CA ILE A 7 -36.97 8.32 -4.83
C ILE A 7 -35.54 8.60 -4.35
N LEU A 8 -35.31 9.71 -3.63
CA LEU A 8 -34.01 10.04 -3.07
C LEU A 8 -33.57 9.04 -1.99
N ILE A 9 -34.50 8.63 -1.11
CA ILE A 9 -34.22 7.68 -0.02
C ILE A 9 -33.84 6.29 -0.55
N VAL A 10 -34.52 5.82 -1.62
CA VAL A 10 -34.22 4.52 -2.24
C VAL A 10 -32.85 4.53 -2.93
N LEU A 11 -32.46 5.63 -3.57
CA LEU A 11 -31.14 5.76 -4.21
C LEU A 11 -30.00 5.85 -3.19
N THR A 12 -30.19 6.55 -2.06
CA THR A 12 -29.19 6.58 -0.98
C THR A 12 -29.02 5.24 -0.27
N LEU A 13 -30.11 4.48 -0.07
CA LEU A 13 -30.04 3.13 0.51
C LEU A 13 -29.38 2.13 -0.45
N ALA A 14 -29.61 2.24 -1.76
CA ALA A 14 -28.96 1.39 -2.76
C ALA A 14 -27.45 1.65 -2.87
N ALA A 15 -27.02 2.91 -2.79
CA ALA A 15 -25.60 3.27 -2.82
C ALA A 15 -24.86 2.85 -1.54
N ALA A 16 -25.47 3.05 -0.36
CA ALA A 16 -24.90 2.60 0.92
C ALA A 16 -24.83 1.06 1.01
N ALA A 17 -25.85 0.35 0.53
CA ALA A 17 -25.84 -1.11 0.45
C ALA A 17 -24.79 -1.63 -0.55
N GLY A 18 -24.58 -0.95 -1.67
CA GLY A 18 -23.55 -1.32 -2.65
C GLY A 18 -22.12 -1.19 -2.12
N VAL A 19 -21.83 -0.14 -1.34
CA VAL A 19 -20.52 0.06 -0.69
C VAL A 19 -20.31 -0.94 0.45
N TRP A 20 -21.34 -1.22 1.24
CA TRP A 20 -21.27 -2.20 2.33
C TRP A 20 -21.11 -3.65 1.83
N LEU A 21 -21.83 -4.03 0.77
CA LEU A 21 -21.71 -5.37 0.14
C LEU A 21 -20.40 -5.58 -0.62
N TYR A 22 -19.76 -4.52 -1.10
CA TYR A 22 -18.43 -4.62 -1.72
C TYR A 22 -17.32 -4.75 -0.66
N ALA A 23 -17.46 -4.07 0.47
CA ALA A 23 -16.50 -4.13 1.58
C ALA A 23 -16.58 -5.42 2.41
N ASN A 24 -17.76 -6.06 2.51
CA ASN A 24 -18.00 -7.23 3.35
C ASN A 24 -18.31 -8.51 2.57
N ARG A 25 -17.71 -8.72 1.39
CA ARG A 25 -17.86 -10.02 0.71
C ARG A 25 -17.27 -11.12 1.61
N PRO A 26 -18.06 -12.10 2.08
CA PRO A 26 -17.48 -13.28 2.71
C PRO A 26 -16.62 -13.98 1.65
N LEU A 27 -15.41 -14.37 2.05
CA LEU A 27 -14.57 -15.25 1.25
C LEU A 27 -15.40 -16.49 0.87
N PRO A 28 -15.18 -17.07 -0.33
CA PRO A 28 -15.92 -18.26 -0.75
C PRO A 28 -15.73 -19.34 0.32
N THR A 29 -16.82 -19.74 0.97
CA THR A 29 -16.86 -20.95 1.79
C THR A 29 -16.54 -22.13 0.89
N GLU A 30 -15.50 -22.87 1.24
CA GLU A 30 -15.14 -24.15 0.63
C GLU A 30 -16.40 -25.02 0.43
N PRO A 31 -16.60 -25.61 -0.76
CA PRO A 31 -17.56 -26.70 -0.89
C PRO A 31 -17.01 -27.94 -0.18
N PRO A 32 -17.88 -28.81 0.36
CA PRO A 32 -17.47 -29.97 1.13
C PRO A 32 -16.65 -30.95 0.27
N ALA A 33 -15.59 -31.48 0.88
CA ALA A 33 -14.76 -32.53 0.33
C ALA A 33 -15.60 -33.75 -0.08
N VAL A 34 -15.70 -34.00 -1.38
CA VAL A 34 -16.08 -35.30 -1.93
C VAL A 34 -14.86 -35.87 -2.64
N ALA A 35 -14.32 -36.93 -2.06
CA ALA A 35 -13.27 -37.73 -2.65
C ALA A 35 -13.78 -38.41 -3.93
N GLN A 36 -13.21 -38.07 -5.08
CA GLN A 36 -13.17 -38.96 -6.25
C GLN A 36 -11.77 -38.94 -6.86
N ARG A 37 -11.06 -40.06 -6.68
CA ARG A 37 -9.89 -40.43 -7.49
C ARG A 37 -10.38 -40.73 -8.90
N THR A 38 -9.94 -39.95 -9.88
CA THR A 38 -9.93 -40.39 -11.28
C THR A 38 -8.86 -39.64 -12.07
N ALA A 39 -7.92 -40.42 -12.61
CA ALA A 39 -7.04 -40.21 -13.76
C ALA A 39 -6.39 -38.83 -13.97
N ALA A 40 -5.06 -38.84 -13.87
CA ALA A 40 -4.15 -37.77 -14.28
C ALA A 40 -4.47 -37.27 -15.70
N SER A 41 -4.77 -35.97 -15.80
CA SER A 41 -4.62 -35.19 -17.03
C SER A 41 -3.30 -34.40 -16.93
N PRO A 42 -2.59 -34.18 -18.06
CA PRO A 42 -1.26 -33.60 -18.03
C PRO A 42 -1.31 -32.18 -17.47
N LEU A 43 -0.47 -31.94 -16.47
CA LEU A 43 -0.15 -30.63 -15.93
C LEU A 43 0.17 -29.68 -17.09
N GLY A 44 -0.72 -28.72 -17.33
CA GLY A 44 -0.36 -27.52 -18.06
C GLY A 44 0.79 -26.87 -17.31
N SER A 45 1.93 -26.73 -17.97
CA SER A 45 3.15 -26.17 -17.43
C SER A 45 2.88 -24.82 -16.77
N ILE A 46 2.82 -24.81 -15.43
CA ILE A 46 2.95 -23.57 -14.65
C ILE A 46 4.33 -23.05 -15.04
N THR A 47 4.35 -21.94 -15.77
CA THR A 47 5.60 -21.29 -16.15
C THR A 47 6.30 -20.92 -14.84
N PRO A 48 7.56 -21.36 -14.62
CA PRO A 48 8.33 -20.91 -13.48
C PRO A 48 8.37 -19.39 -13.52
N PHE A 49 8.02 -18.74 -12.41
CA PHE A 49 8.20 -17.31 -12.27
C PHE A 49 9.66 -16.98 -12.63
N PRO A 50 9.92 -15.89 -13.37
CA PRO A 50 11.29 -15.48 -13.63
C PRO A 50 11.98 -15.31 -12.29
N GLN A 51 12.97 -16.17 -12.01
CA GLN A 51 13.87 -16.02 -10.89
C GLN A 51 14.53 -14.66 -11.08
N VAL A 52 14.08 -13.67 -10.31
CA VAL A 52 14.85 -12.46 -10.13
C VAL A 52 16.05 -12.93 -9.30
N ALA A 53 17.14 -13.25 -9.99
CA ALA A 53 18.42 -13.46 -9.35
C ALA A 53 18.60 -12.31 -8.36
N ALA A 54 18.96 -12.65 -7.12
CA ALA A 54 19.40 -11.69 -6.12
C ALA A 54 20.74 -11.11 -6.58
N THR A 55 20.75 -10.41 -7.70
CA THR A 55 21.84 -9.57 -8.12
C THR A 55 21.85 -8.47 -7.08
N SER A 56 22.93 -8.40 -6.31
CA SER A 56 23.26 -7.31 -5.41
C SER A 56 22.93 -6.00 -6.13
N ALA A 57 21.79 -5.41 -5.78
CA ALA A 57 21.36 -4.16 -6.39
C ALA A 57 22.47 -3.14 -6.08
N PRO A 58 22.96 -2.39 -7.09
CA PRO A 58 23.91 -1.33 -6.81
C PRO A 58 23.30 -0.42 -5.74
N GLN A 59 24.05 -0.12 -4.67
CA GLN A 59 23.75 0.93 -3.71
C GLN A 59 23.81 2.28 -4.46
N GLN A 60 22.83 2.57 -5.30
CA GLN A 60 22.56 3.92 -5.75
C GLN A 60 21.85 4.66 -4.61
N ASN A 61 21.90 6.00 -4.60
CA ASN A 61 21.29 6.84 -3.56
C ASN A 61 19.75 6.71 -3.57
N VAL A 62 19.21 5.59 -3.10
CA VAL A 62 17.78 5.27 -3.08
C VAL A 62 17.03 6.19 -2.11
N THR A 63 17.73 6.73 -1.10
CA THR A 63 17.19 7.68 -0.09
C THR A 63 16.56 8.92 -0.74
N THR A 64 17.02 9.35 -1.92
CA THR A 64 16.42 10.50 -2.63
C THR A 64 15.12 10.17 -3.36
N LEU A 65 14.89 8.91 -3.73
CA LEU A 65 13.73 8.51 -4.55
C LEU A 65 12.43 8.60 -3.77
N GLY A 66 12.39 8.05 -2.55
CA GLY A 66 11.22 8.12 -1.67
C GLY A 66 10.76 9.56 -1.44
N ASN A 67 11.70 10.46 -1.19
CA ASN A 67 11.42 11.88 -0.92
C ASN A 67 10.88 12.63 -2.15
N ALA A 68 11.33 12.28 -3.36
CA ALA A 68 10.82 12.89 -4.58
C ALA A 68 9.30 12.63 -4.74
N LEU A 69 8.84 11.41 -4.48
CA LEU A 69 7.41 11.07 -4.52
C LEU A 69 6.62 11.78 -3.42
N GLN A 70 7.16 11.83 -2.19
CA GLN A 70 6.43 12.45 -1.07
C GLN A 70 6.19 13.95 -1.28
N LYS A 71 7.15 14.63 -1.91
CA LYS A 71 7.14 16.10 -2.08
C LYS A 71 6.57 16.58 -3.41
N THR A 72 6.44 15.70 -4.42
CA THR A 72 6.04 16.16 -5.76
C THR A 72 4.65 16.81 -5.77
N HIS A 73 4.53 17.85 -6.59
CA HIS A 73 3.26 18.45 -6.99
C HIS A 73 2.72 17.90 -8.31
N ASP A 74 3.49 17.01 -8.97
CA ASP A 74 3.10 16.31 -10.19
C ASP A 74 3.49 14.83 -10.09
N LEU A 75 2.50 13.97 -9.83
CA LEU A 75 2.70 12.52 -9.73
C LEU A 75 2.91 11.88 -11.10
N ARG A 76 2.42 12.49 -12.18
CA ARG A 76 2.64 11.97 -13.53
C ARG A 76 4.11 12.13 -13.93
N GLN A 77 4.77 13.21 -13.53
CA GLN A 77 6.20 13.38 -13.81
C GLN A 77 7.03 12.24 -13.20
N ILE A 78 6.79 11.90 -11.93
CA ILE A 78 7.47 10.77 -11.25
C ILE A 78 7.14 9.45 -11.96
N TYR A 79 5.88 9.25 -12.34
CA TYR A 79 5.45 8.08 -13.09
C TYR A 79 6.21 7.90 -14.41
N GLU A 80 6.21 8.93 -15.26
CA GLU A 80 6.83 8.88 -16.59
C GLU A 80 8.34 8.69 -16.50
N GLN A 81 8.97 9.30 -15.49
CA GLN A 81 10.41 9.18 -15.27
C GLN A 81 10.83 7.73 -14.97
N TYR A 82 10.03 6.98 -14.20
CA TYR A 82 10.49 5.72 -13.62
C TYR A 82 9.75 4.46 -14.10
N ARG A 83 8.62 4.58 -14.82
CA ARG A 83 7.80 3.41 -15.21
C ARG A 83 8.55 2.35 -16.03
N ASP A 84 9.53 2.78 -16.83
CA ASP A 84 10.31 1.93 -17.73
C ASP A 84 11.71 1.62 -17.19
N SER A 85 12.00 2.00 -15.94
CA SER A 85 13.31 1.79 -15.32
C SER A 85 13.67 0.30 -15.22
N LYS A 86 14.98 0.01 -15.32
CA LYS A 86 15.54 -1.31 -15.00
C LYS A 86 15.63 -1.55 -13.49
N ASN A 87 15.65 -0.48 -12.68
CA ASN A 87 15.68 -0.57 -11.23
C ASN A 87 14.26 -0.88 -10.66
N PRO A 88 14.08 -1.97 -9.89
CA PRO A 88 12.78 -2.30 -9.29
C PRO A 88 12.25 -1.24 -8.33
N TYR A 89 13.12 -0.55 -7.58
CA TYR A 89 12.71 0.52 -6.67
C TYR A 89 12.06 1.66 -7.45
N GLU A 90 12.69 2.13 -8.52
CA GLU A 90 12.17 3.17 -9.39
C GLU A 90 10.83 2.77 -10.03
N ARG A 91 10.71 1.55 -10.57
CA ARG A 91 9.43 1.09 -11.12
C ARG A 91 8.32 1.09 -10.08
N ASN A 92 8.62 0.69 -8.85
CA ASN A 92 7.66 0.73 -7.75
C ASN A 92 7.32 2.18 -7.35
N MET A 93 8.26 3.14 -7.45
CA MET A 93 7.94 4.57 -7.31
C MET A 93 6.91 5.03 -8.35
N ALA A 94 7.09 4.64 -9.62
CA ALA A 94 6.12 4.94 -10.66
C ALA A 94 4.75 4.33 -10.35
N TYR A 95 4.73 3.06 -9.92
CA TYR A 95 3.49 2.41 -9.50
C TYR A 95 2.80 3.15 -8.35
N ARG A 96 3.55 3.59 -7.32
CA ARG A 96 2.99 4.37 -6.21
C ARG A 96 2.42 5.71 -6.68
N ALA A 97 3.14 6.43 -7.54
CA ALA A 97 2.64 7.68 -8.12
C ALA A 97 1.33 7.47 -8.90
N TRP A 98 1.24 6.39 -9.68
CA TRP A 98 0.04 5.98 -10.40
C TRP A 98 -1.10 5.58 -9.44
N SER A 99 -0.83 4.72 -8.47
CA SER A 99 -1.82 4.20 -7.51
C SER A 99 -2.36 5.26 -6.56
N ALA A 100 -1.64 6.37 -6.35
CA ALA A 100 -2.15 7.52 -5.61
C ALA A 100 -3.28 8.25 -6.36
N CYS A 101 -3.34 8.11 -7.68
CA CYS A 101 -4.29 8.81 -8.54
C CYS A 101 -5.44 7.93 -9.04
N PHE A 102 -5.13 6.75 -9.57
CA PHE A 102 -6.08 5.99 -10.37
C PHE A 102 -7.26 5.37 -9.60
N PRO A 103 -7.06 4.74 -8.44
CA PRO A 103 -8.18 4.14 -7.69
C PRO A 103 -9.26 5.14 -7.27
N VAL A 104 -8.91 6.43 -7.15
CA VAL A 104 -9.80 7.47 -6.60
C VAL A 104 -10.29 8.44 -7.69
N PHE A 105 -9.40 8.92 -8.57
CA PHE A 105 -9.70 10.03 -9.46
C PHE A 105 -9.85 9.64 -10.93
N ILE A 106 -9.52 8.41 -11.31
CA ILE A 106 -9.62 7.95 -12.71
C ILE A 106 -10.46 6.68 -12.75
N ALA A 107 -11.67 6.81 -13.29
CA ALA A 107 -12.60 5.71 -13.38
C ALA A 107 -12.06 4.59 -14.29
N PRO A 108 -12.45 3.32 -14.09
CA PRO A 108 -11.97 2.17 -14.88
C PRO A 108 -12.17 2.32 -16.39
N GLN A 109 -13.17 3.09 -16.82
CA GLN A 109 -13.45 3.41 -18.21
C GLN A 109 -12.52 4.49 -18.83
N GLY A 110 -11.56 5.02 -18.07
CA GLY A 110 -10.56 5.99 -18.54
C GLY A 110 -11.01 7.45 -18.52
N GLY A 111 -11.91 7.81 -17.60
CA GLY A 111 -12.38 9.18 -17.41
C GLY A 111 -12.08 9.68 -16.00
N MET A 112 -11.88 10.98 -15.84
CA MET A 112 -11.70 11.58 -14.52
C MET A 112 -13.00 11.56 -13.71
N VAL A 113 -12.87 11.27 -12.43
CA VAL A 113 -13.94 11.44 -11.44
C VAL A 113 -13.86 12.88 -10.90
N PRO A 114 -14.93 13.69 -11.00
CA PRO A 114 -14.94 15.03 -10.41
C PRO A 114 -14.69 14.96 -8.91
N ILE A 115 -13.83 15.84 -8.40
CA ILE A 115 -13.48 15.89 -6.98
C ILE A 115 -14.69 16.22 -6.10
N GLU A 116 -15.64 16.98 -6.63
CA GLU A 116 -16.92 17.30 -5.98
C GLU A 116 -17.72 16.03 -5.70
N SER A 117 -17.74 15.07 -6.63
CA SER A 117 -18.45 13.80 -6.45
C SER A 117 -17.85 12.95 -5.33
N ILE A 118 -16.52 12.99 -5.17
CA ILE A 118 -15.81 12.26 -4.11
C ILE A 118 -16.05 12.94 -2.76
N THR A 119 -15.93 14.27 -2.71
CA THR A 119 -16.03 15.03 -1.45
C THR A 119 -17.46 15.17 -0.93
N ALA A 120 -18.47 15.06 -1.81
CA ALA A 120 -19.88 15.10 -1.44
C ALA A 120 -20.34 13.89 -0.60
N VAL A 121 -19.65 12.74 -0.71
CA VAL A 121 -20.02 11.50 0.00
C VAL A 121 -19.21 11.27 1.28
N LEU A 122 -18.34 12.22 1.65
CA LEU A 122 -17.55 12.09 2.87
C LEU A 122 -18.43 12.22 4.13
N PRO A 123 -18.09 11.51 5.22
CA PRO A 123 -18.73 11.70 6.51
C PRO A 123 -18.72 13.17 6.92
N SER A 124 -19.80 13.63 7.56
CA SER A 124 -19.92 15.02 8.04
C SER A 124 -18.84 15.35 9.07
N GLN A 125 -18.47 14.37 9.91
CA GLN A 125 -17.31 14.43 10.78
C GLN A 125 -16.05 14.54 9.91
N ASP A 126 -15.31 15.64 10.08
CA ASP A 126 -14.08 15.96 9.37
C ASP A 126 -14.22 16.21 7.86
N GLN A 127 -15.44 16.42 7.34
CA GLN A 127 -15.70 16.62 5.91
C GLN A 127 -14.80 17.70 5.30
N GLY A 128 -14.67 18.85 5.97
CA GLY A 128 -13.89 19.99 5.48
C GLY A 128 -12.40 19.66 5.30
N VAL A 129 -11.77 19.08 6.32
CA VAL A 129 -10.33 18.76 6.29
C VAL A 129 -10.03 17.61 5.33
N ARG A 130 -10.90 16.60 5.28
CA ARG A 130 -10.77 15.48 4.33
C ARG A 130 -10.96 15.94 2.89
N ALA A 131 -11.93 16.81 2.64
CA ALA A 131 -12.15 17.38 1.31
C ALA A 131 -10.96 18.23 0.85
N ALA A 132 -10.33 18.98 1.75
CA ALA A 132 -9.10 19.72 1.45
C ALA A 132 -7.95 18.77 1.05
N ALA A 133 -7.74 17.68 1.78
CA ALA A 133 -6.72 16.70 1.45
C ALA A 133 -6.99 15.96 0.13
N TYR A 134 -8.24 15.56 -0.16
CA TYR A 134 -8.55 14.98 -1.47
C TYR A 134 -8.30 15.98 -2.61
N ARG A 135 -8.60 17.27 -2.43
CA ARG A 135 -8.27 18.31 -3.43
C ARG A 135 -6.76 18.46 -3.61
N GLU A 136 -5.98 18.36 -2.54
CA GLU A 136 -4.52 18.39 -2.64
C GLU A 136 -3.99 17.21 -3.45
N ILE A 137 -4.42 15.98 -3.16
CA ILE A 137 -4.00 14.79 -3.93
C ILE A 137 -4.47 14.92 -5.39
N TRP A 138 -5.71 15.36 -5.62
CA TRP A 138 -6.23 15.61 -6.96
C TRP A 138 -5.37 16.62 -7.72
N GLY A 139 -4.93 17.69 -7.06
CA GLY A 139 -3.99 18.67 -7.62
C GLY A 139 -2.69 18.03 -8.09
N ARG A 140 -2.13 17.11 -7.30
CA ARG A 140 -0.92 16.34 -7.67
C ARG A 140 -1.15 15.36 -8.82
N CYS A 141 -2.40 14.92 -9.02
CA CYS A 141 -2.82 14.01 -10.08
C CYS A 141 -3.25 14.73 -11.36
N LYS A 142 -3.31 16.07 -11.37
CA LYS A 142 -3.89 16.85 -12.47
C LYS A 142 -3.25 16.54 -13.83
N SER A 143 -1.94 16.35 -13.90
CA SER A 143 -1.24 16.06 -15.16
C SER A 143 -1.67 14.72 -15.79
N PHE A 144 -2.22 13.76 -15.02
CA PHE A 144 -2.86 12.57 -15.59
C PHE A 144 -4.21 12.90 -16.25
N SER A 145 -4.95 13.90 -15.76
CA SER A 145 -6.24 14.30 -16.31
C SER A 145 -6.16 14.88 -17.72
N ASP A 146 -4.99 15.39 -18.10
CA ASP A 146 -4.72 15.94 -19.43
C ASP A 146 -4.49 14.84 -20.49
N LEU A 147 -4.36 13.57 -20.07
CA LEU A 147 -4.16 12.47 -20.99
C LEU A 147 -5.47 12.11 -21.71
N PRO A 148 -5.41 11.79 -23.01
CA PRO A 148 -6.55 11.21 -23.71
C PRO A 148 -7.04 9.93 -23.03
N ARG A 149 -8.35 9.72 -23.00
CA ARG A 149 -9.00 8.52 -22.43
C ARG A 149 -8.31 7.21 -22.80
N GLN A 150 -7.98 7.04 -24.08
CA GLN A 150 -7.32 5.81 -24.55
C GLN A 150 -5.95 5.61 -23.90
N LYS A 151 -5.20 6.70 -23.69
CA LYS A 151 -3.91 6.64 -23.02
C LYS A 151 -4.08 6.26 -21.55
N LEU A 152 -5.05 6.84 -20.84
CA LEU A 152 -5.37 6.46 -19.46
C LEU A 152 -5.70 4.97 -19.32
N LEU A 153 -6.48 4.42 -20.25
CA LEU A 153 -6.80 2.99 -20.28
C LEU A 153 -5.55 2.12 -20.50
N THR A 154 -4.70 2.50 -21.45
CA THR A 154 -3.43 1.80 -21.71
C THR A 154 -2.49 1.84 -20.50
N GLU A 155 -2.30 3.00 -19.87
CA GLU A 155 -1.44 3.11 -18.69
C GLU A 155 -2.02 2.33 -17.50
N THR A 156 -3.35 2.32 -17.33
CA THR A 156 -4.02 1.50 -16.31
C THR A 156 -3.75 0.01 -16.53
N GLN A 157 -3.91 -0.46 -17.76
CA GLN A 157 -3.67 -1.86 -18.09
C GLN A 157 -2.21 -2.24 -17.87
N PHE A 158 -1.28 -1.40 -18.34
CA PHE A 158 0.15 -1.59 -18.14
C PHE A 158 0.52 -1.74 -16.66
N GLN A 159 0.01 -0.86 -15.79
CA GLN A 159 0.31 -0.92 -14.36
C GLN A 159 -0.36 -2.11 -13.65
N LYS A 160 -1.57 -2.50 -14.07
CA LYS A 160 -2.21 -3.73 -13.58
C LYS A 160 -1.37 -4.96 -13.94
N ASP A 161 -0.92 -5.07 -15.18
CA ASP A 161 -0.09 -6.19 -15.64
C ASP A 161 1.28 -6.19 -14.94
N ALA A 162 1.87 -5.01 -14.73
CA ALA A 162 3.13 -4.86 -14.00
C ALA A 162 2.99 -5.26 -12.52
N TRP A 163 1.87 -4.95 -11.86
CA TRP A 163 1.59 -5.41 -10.51
C TRP A 163 1.36 -6.92 -10.46
N LEU A 164 0.48 -7.45 -11.31
CA LEU A 164 0.15 -8.87 -11.34
C LEU A 164 1.35 -9.76 -11.67
N SER A 165 2.26 -9.30 -12.53
CA SER A 165 3.52 -9.99 -12.83
C SER A 165 4.61 -9.82 -11.77
N GLY A 166 4.43 -8.92 -10.79
CA GLY A 166 5.44 -8.59 -9.78
C GLY A 166 6.48 -7.56 -10.25
N ARG A 167 6.45 -7.13 -11.52
CA ARG A 167 7.39 -6.14 -12.08
C ARG A 167 7.37 -4.80 -11.35
N ALA A 168 6.22 -4.41 -10.82
CA ALA A 168 5.99 -3.15 -10.11
C ALA A 168 6.12 -3.27 -8.58
N HIS A 169 6.39 -4.46 -8.03
CA HIS A 169 6.49 -4.66 -6.58
C HIS A 169 7.74 -4.01 -6.01
N ALA A 170 7.64 -3.45 -4.80
CA ALA A 170 8.81 -3.20 -3.98
C ALA A 170 9.43 -4.54 -3.56
N PRO A 171 10.68 -4.57 -3.09
CA PRO A 171 11.25 -5.78 -2.52
C PRO A 171 10.44 -6.37 -1.36
N GLY A 172 9.88 -5.53 -0.47
CA GLY A 172 9.02 -6.00 0.60
C GLY A 172 7.68 -6.56 0.12
N ASP A 173 7.03 -5.92 -0.86
CA ASP A 173 5.82 -6.47 -1.50
C ASP A 173 6.11 -7.81 -2.22
N SER A 174 7.30 -7.93 -2.82
CA SER A 174 7.76 -9.18 -3.45
C SER A 174 7.96 -10.26 -2.40
N ALA A 175 8.64 -9.94 -1.30
CA ALA A 175 8.83 -10.86 -0.18
C ALA A 175 7.49 -11.33 0.40
N ALA A 176 6.55 -10.42 0.64
CA ALA A 176 5.20 -10.73 1.09
C ALA A 176 4.50 -11.72 0.15
N ARG A 177 4.59 -11.49 -1.17
CA ARG A 177 4.00 -12.36 -2.18
C ARG A 177 4.62 -13.76 -2.18
N TYR A 178 5.95 -13.87 -2.16
CA TYR A 178 6.61 -15.18 -2.11
C TYR A 178 6.21 -15.94 -0.84
N HIS A 179 6.14 -15.25 0.30
CA HIS A 179 5.71 -15.86 1.56
C HIS A 179 4.27 -16.38 1.47
N MET A 180 3.32 -15.57 0.99
CA MET A 180 1.93 -15.99 0.79
C MET A 180 1.78 -17.15 -0.22
N SER A 181 2.72 -17.32 -1.15
CA SER A 181 2.75 -18.47 -2.07
C SER A 181 3.43 -19.73 -1.52
N GLY A 182 3.92 -19.68 -0.27
CA GLY A 182 4.62 -20.80 0.39
C GLY A 182 6.13 -20.87 0.15
N ASP A 183 6.69 -19.99 -0.68
CA ASP A 183 8.15 -19.92 -0.92
C ASP A 183 8.83 -19.03 0.13
N SER A 184 8.86 -19.53 1.36
CA SER A 184 9.41 -18.79 2.50
C SER A 184 10.91 -18.50 2.35
N ALA A 185 11.66 -19.38 1.68
CA ALA A 185 13.10 -19.19 1.47
C ALA A 185 13.38 -17.97 0.58
N GLN A 186 12.68 -17.86 -0.55
CA GLN A 186 12.81 -16.70 -1.43
C GLN A 186 12.28 -15.42 -0.77
N ALA A 187 11.20 -15.52 0.00
CA ALA A 187 10.65 -14.39 0.74
C ALA A 187 11.65 -13.80 1.75
N ILE A 188 12.24 -14.64 2.60
CA ILE A 188 13.25 -14.25 3.59
C ILE A 188 14.48 -13.65 2.90
N ALA A 189 14.94 -14.27 1.80
CA ALA A 189 16.09 -13.76 1.06
C ALA A 189 15.85 -12.34 0.52
N LEU A 190 14.67 -12.07 -0.05
CA LEU A 190 14.29 -10.74 -0.53
C LEU A 190 14.10 -9.74 0.61
N ALA A 191 13.44 -10.14 1.69
CA ALA A 191 13.22 -9.29 2.86
C ALA A 191 14.55 -8.87 3.49
N ARG A 192 15.47 -9.83 3.66
CA ARG A 192 16.84 -9.57 4.13
C ARG A 192 17.58 -8.66 3.17
N ALA A 193 17.55 -8.91 1.86
CA ALA A 193 18.22 -8.05 0.88
C ALA A 193 17.72 -6.60 0.95
N ALA A 194 16.41 -6.40 1.07
CA ALA A 194 15.81 -5.07 1.25
C ALA A 194 16.28 -4.42 2.55
N PHE A 195 16.28 -5.16 3.66
CA PHE A 195 16.77 -4.68 4.96
C PHE A 195 18.22 -4.21 4.90
N MET A 196 19.09 -4.99 4.23
CA MET A 196 20.52 -4.67 4.10
C MET A 196 20.81 -3.45 3.22
N THR A 197 19.85 -2.99 2.41
CA THR A 197 20.05 -1.75 1.65
C THR A 197 20.14 -0.52 2.54
N GLN A 198 19.58 -0.58 3.75
CA GLN A 198 19.40 0.56 4.65
C GLN A 198 18.72 1.77 3.98
N ASP A 199 18.00 1.53 2.88
CA ASP A 199 17.23 2.55 2.21
C ASP A 199 15.88 2.74 2.95
N PRO A 200 15.51 3.97 3.35
CA PRO A 200 14.26 4.20 4.07
C PRO A 200 13.02 3.67 3.34
N TYR A 201 13.02 3.75 2.01
CA TYR A 201 11.89 3.30 1.22
C TYR A 201 11.80 1.76 1.14
N ALA A 202 12.94 1.09 0.95
CA ALA A 202 13.03 -0.37 1.02
C ALA A 202 12.58 -0.88 2.39
N ILE A 203 12.99 -0.21 3.47
CA ILE A 203 12.56 -0.51 4.84
C ILE A 203 11.04 -0.35 4.99
N ASP A 204 10.45 0.78 4.61
CA ASP A 204 8.98 0.98 4.67
C ASP A 204 8.21 -0.11 3.91
N SER A 205 8.75 -0.56 2.77
CA SER A 205 8.11 -1.60 1.95
C SER A 205 8.01 -2.98 2.62
N LEU A 206 8.82 -3.25 3.65
CA LEU A 206 8.80 -4.53 4.36
C LEU A 206 7.56 -4.72 5.24
N ARG A 207 6.76 -3.68 5.47
CA ARG A 207 5.57 -3.72 6.32
C ARG A 207 4.64 -4.89 5.97
N GLU A 208 4.30 -5.06 4.70
CA GLU A 208 3.35 -6.11 4.28
C GLU A 208 3.94 -7.52 4.47
N PHE A 209 5.23 -7.71 4.17
CA PHE A 209 5.90 -9.00 4.41
C PHE A 209 5.84 -9.36 5.89
N VAL A 210 6.12 -8.39 6.74
CA VAL A 210 6.20 -8.56 8.18
C VAL A 210 4.85 -8.91 8.80
N ILE A 211 3.77 -8.27 8.33
CA ILE A 211 2.38 -8.61 8.73
C ILE A 211 2.10 -10.08 8.47
N HIS A 212 2.37 -10.56 7.26
CA HIS A 212 2.09 -11.95 6.89
C HIS A 212 3.04 -12.94 7.58
N TYR A 213 4.34 -12.62 7.62
CA TYR A 213 5.35 -13.49 8.21
C TYR A 213 5.06 -13.79 9.67
N TRP A 214 4.76 -12.76 10.47
CA TRP A 214 4.46 -12.97 11.89
C TRP A 214 3.05 -13.48 12.15
N TRP A 215 2.09 -13.27 11.25
CA TRP A 215 0.80 -13.96 11.34
C TRP A 215 1.03 -15.47 11.30
N ASP A 216 1.86 -15.96 10.37
CA ASP A 216 2.09 -17.40 10.21
C ASP A 216 3.00 -17.99 11.29
N HIS A 217 3.91 -17.20 11.88
CA HIS A 217 4.91 -17.68 12.83
C HIS A 217 4.61 -17.38 14.31
N ASN A 218 3.66 -16.52 14.63
CA ASN A 218 3.19 -16.30 16.01
C ASN A 218 1.70 -16.64 16.09
N ASP A 219 1.37 -17.55 17.01
CA ASP A 219 0.00 -17.79 17.46
C ASP A 219 -0.69 -16.43 17.68
N ARG A 220 -1.87 -16.27 17.07
CA ARG A 220 -2.83 -15.27 17.55
C ARG A 220 -2.80 -15.32 19.07
N HIS A 221 -2.75 -14.17 19.74
CA HIS A 221 -3.59 -14.10 20.92
C HIS A 221 -5.01 -14.13 20.35
N PRO A 222 -5.80 -15.22 20.53
CA PRO A 222 -7.14 -15.34 19.95
C PRO A 222 -8.06 -14.17 20.36
N ASP A 223 -7.67 -13.41 21.38
CA ASP A 223 -8.36 -12.25 21.93
C ASP A 223 -7.87 -10.89 21.41
N SER A 224 -6.85 -10.84 20.52
CA SER A 224 -6.47 -9.57 19.90
C SER A 224 -7.54 -9.20 18.86
N PRO A 225 -8.31 -8.12 19.07
CA PRO A 225 -9.33 -7.74 18.11
C PRO A 225 -8.66 -7.42 16.77
N VAL A 226 -9.28 -7.88 15.68
CA VAL A 226 -8.86 -7.63 14.28
C VAL A 226 -8.67 -6.13 13.99
N SER A 227 -9.19 -5.26 14.85
CA SER A 227 -9.07 -3.80 14.78
C SER A 227 -7.77 -3.21 15.32
N ARG A 228 -6.86 -3.99 15.93
CA ARG A 228 -5.58 -3.47 16.43
C ARG A 228 -4.53 -3.47 15.31
N PRO A 229 -3.91 -2.32 14.98
CA PRO A 229 -2.83 -2.29 14.00
C PRO A 229 -1.62 -3.08 14.51
N ASP A 230 -0.94 -3.79 13.61
CA ASP A 230 0.31 -4.48 13.94
C ASP A 230 1.40 -3.44 14.23
N LEU A 231 1.72 -3.26 15.51
CA LEU A 231 2.69 -2.27 15.96
C LEU A 231 4.09 -2.53 15.39
N ARG A 232 4.44 -3.79 15.16
CA ARG A 232 5.76 -4.14 14.65
C ARG A 232 5.84 -3.82 13.15
N ALA A 233 4.77 -4.05 12.40
CA ALA A 233 4.68 -3.60 11.01
C ALA A 233 4.72 -2.06 10.91
N LEU A 234 3.98 -1.37 11.79
CA LEU A 234 3.97 0.09 11.87
C LEU A 234 5.34 0.68 12.23
N ALA A 235 6.15 -0.05 13.01
CA ALA A 235 7.50 0.34 13.35
C ALA A 235 8.41 0.54 12.13
N PHE A 236 8.19 -0.19 11.02
CA PHE A 236 8.93 0.00 9.77
C PHE A 236 8.68 1.36 9.13
N SER A 237 7.43 1.83 9.13
CA SER A 237 7.11 3.16 8.62
C SER A 237 7.71 4.26 9.50
N VAL A 238 7.67 4.12 10.82
CA VAL A 238 8.33 5.08 11.74
C VAL A 238 9.84 5.08 11.55
N ALA A 239 10.47 3.90 11.48
CA ALA A 239 11.90 3.78 11.26
C ALA A 239 12.33 4.41 9.92
N ALA A 240 11.57 4.17 8.84
CA ALA A 240 11.81 4.81 7.56
C ALA A 240 11.79 6.34 7.65
N CYS A 241 10.83 6.92 8.39
CA CYS A 241 10.79 8.36 8.63
C CYS A 241 12.05 8.85 9.35
N GLU A 242 12.49 8.15 10.41
CA GLU A 242 13.71 8.50 11.16
C GLU A 242 14.99 8.31 10.33
N MET A 243 14.97 7.44 9.32
CA MET A 243 16.06 7.25 8.37
C MET A 243 16.07 8.27 7.22
N GLY A 244 15.09 9.19 7.17
CA GLY A 244 15.07 10.31 6.23
C GLY A 244 14.03 10.21 5.11
N LEU A 245 13.08 9.27 5.19
CA LEU A 245 11.87 9.32 4.36
C LEU A 245 11.01 10.52 4.81
N ASP A 246 10.53 11.32 3.85
CA ASP A 246 9.72 12.48 4.16
C ASP A 246 8.34 12.06 4.64
N CYS A 247 8.15 12.23 5.95
CA CYS A 247 6.91 11.98 6.67
C CYS A 247 6.29 13.28 7.20
N GLY A 248 6.68 14.43 6.63
CA GLY A 248 6.13 15.74 7.00
C GLY A 248 4.63 15.83 6.76
N ALA A 249 3.99 16.85 7.36
CA ALA A 249 2.53 17.03 7.29
C ALA A 249 1.98 17.17 5.85
N THR A 250 2.82 17.60 4.92
CA THR A 250 2.51 17.78 3.48
C THR A 250 3.09 16.66 2.61
N SER A 251 3.64 15.60 3.19
CA SER A 251 4.06 14.42 2.42
C SER A 251 2.83 13.77 1.76
N LEU A 252 3.00 13.14 0.60
CA LEU A 252 1.93 12.41 -0.09
C LEU A 252 1.25 11.41 0.86
N THR A 253 2.04 10.66 1.63
CA THR A 253 1.51 9.69 2.60
C THR A 253 0.72 10.35 3.72
N ALA A 254 1.18 11.47 4.28
CA ALA A 254 0.39 12.21 5.27
C ALA A 254 -0.94 12.69 4.65
N VAL A 255 -0.91 13.31 3.47
CA VAL A 255 -2.12 13.82 2.83
C VAL A 255 -3.11 12.68 2.51
N GLN A 256 -2.62 11.53 2.04
CA GLN A 256 -3.44 10.32 1.85
C GLN A 256 -4.06 9.81 3.15
N GLN A 257 -3.31 9.79 4.25
CA GLN A 257 -3.84 9.42 5.56
C GLN A 257 -4.91 10.39 6.04
N CYS A 258 -4.71 11.69 5.87
CA CYS A 258 -5.72 12.71 6.19
C CYS A 258 -7.00 12.52 5.36
N ALA A 259 -6.87 12.34 4.05
CA ALA A 259 -8.02 12.10 3.17
C ALA A 259 -8.85 10.88 3.60
N ASN A 260 -8.17 9.79 3.99
CA ASN A 260 -8.83 8.53 4.34
C ASN A 260 -9.37 8.47 5.77
N THR A 261 -8.70 9.12 6.74
CA THR A 261 -9.00 8.95 8.18
C THR A 261 -9.55 10.21 8.86
N GLY A 262 -9.37 11.40 8.28
CA GLY A 262 -9.65 12.67 8.95
C GLY A 262 -8.54 13.14 9.90
N ALA A 263 -7.55 12.29 10.22
CA ALA A 263 -6.39 12.67 11.01
C ALA A 263 -5.41 13.52 10.17
N CYS A 264 -5.56 14.84 10.24
CA CYS A 264 -4.85 15.80 9.38
C CYS A 264 -3.80 16.65 10.09
N SER A 265 -3.64 16.48 11.41
CA SER A 265 -2.67 17.24 12.21
C SER A 265 -1.35 16.47 12.34
N GLY A 266 -0.23 17.20 12.36
CA GLY A 266 1.09 16.61 12.54
C GLY A 266 1.63 15.83 11.34
N THR A 267 2.75 15.17 11.58
CA THR A 267 3.47 14.28 10.65
C THR A 267 2.73 12.95 10.46
N THR A 268 3.17 12.14 9.50
CA THR A 268 2.66 10.76 9.34
C THR A 268 2.81 9.95 10.63
N VAL A 269 3.95 10.10 11.33
CA VAL A 269 4.22 9.40 12.60
C VAL A 269 3.27 9.88 13.71
N ASP A 270 3.03 11.20 13.82
CA ASP A 270 2.08 11.74 14.81
C ASP A 270 0.68 11.14 14.61
N ARG A 271 0.25 10.98 13.36
CA ARG A 271 -1.07 10.44 13.02
C ARG A 271 -1.16 8.95 13.29
N PHE A 272 -0.09 8.19 13.04
CA PHE A 272 -0.01 6.81 13.48
C PHE A 272 -0.17 6.68 14.98
N MET A 273 0.54 7.50 15.76
CA MET A 273 0.45 7.51 17.22
C MET A 273 -0.94 7.91 17.73
N GLN A 274 -1.58 8.90 17.12
CA GLN A 274 -2.93 9.36 17.48
C GLN A 274 -4.00 8.30 17.21
N ASN A 275 -3.80 7.45 16.20
CA ASN A 275 -4.72 6.37 15.85
C ASN A 275 -4.57 5.12 16.75
N LEU A 276 -3.57 5.07 17.62
CA LEU A 276 -3.40 3.97 18.57
C LEU A 276 -4.35 4.13 19.77
N PRO A 277 -5.01 3.05 20.21
CA PRO A 277 -6.13 3.15 21.16
C PRO A 277 -5.69 3.45 22.60
N SER A 278 -4.42 3.27 22.95
CA SER A 278 -3.92 3.47 24.30
C SER A 278 -2.51 4.08 24.34
N GLN A 279 -2.14 4.64 25.50
CA GLN A 279 -0.77 5.10 25.74
C GLN A 279 0.23 3.93 25.73
N ALA A 280 -0.17 2.78 26.27
CA ALA A 280 0.66 1.58 26.26
C ALA A 280 1.02 1.14 24.83
N ASP A 281 0.08 1.23 23.88
CA ASP A 281 0.35 0.92 22.47
C ASP A 281 1.31 1.93 21.83
N ARG A 282 1.19 3.22 22.17
CA ARG A 282 2.13 4.26 21.72
C ARG A 282 3.54 4.01 22.26
N ASP A 283 3.65 3.68 23.53
CA ASP A 283 4.94 3.37 24.16
C ASP A 283 5.56 2.10 23.56
N ALA A 284 4.75 1.08 23.30
CA ALA A 284 5.17 -0.15 22.63
C ALA A 284 5.65 0.11 21.19
N LEU A 285 4.93 0.92 20.40
CA LEU A 285 5.39 1.31 19.06
C LEU A 285 6.75 2.01 19.13
N ALA A 286 6.93 2.96 20.06
CA ALA A 286 8.20 3.65 20.22
C ALA A 286 9.36 2.70 20.59
N ILE A 287 9.09 1.65 21.39
CA ILE A 287 10.08 0.62 21.71
C ILE A 287 10.42 -0.21 20.47
N GLU A 288 9.43 -0.70 19.74
CA GLU A 288 9.62 -1.50 18.53
C GLU A 288 10.35 -0.71 17.43
N SER A 289 10.00 0.56 17.22
CA SER A 289 10.71 1.44 16.27
C SER A 289 12.18 1.63 16.63
N ARG A 290 12.50 1.86 17.92
CA ARG A 290 13.90 1.97 18.37
C ARG A 290 14.67 0.66 18.21
N LYS A 291 14.03 -0.48 18.54
CA LYS A 291 14.61 -1.81 18.35
C LYS A 291 14.92 -2.05 16.87
N LEU A 292 13.96 -1.77 15.99
CA LEU A 292 14.12 -1.90 14.55
C LEU A 292 15.25 -0.99 14.01
N LEU A 293 15.31 0.26 14.44
CA LEU A 293 16.40 1.17 14.05
C LEU A 293 17.77 0.69 14.53
N GLY A 294 17.84 0.15 15.75
CA GLY A 294 19.05 -0.50 16.26
C GLY A 294 19.49 -1.65 15.35
N ALA A 295 18.56 -2.55 15.02
CA ALA A 295 18.79 -3.68 14.13
C ALA A 295 19.20 -3.26 12.71
N ILE A 296 18.58 -2.22 12.13
CA ILE A 296 18.94 -1.68 10.81
C ILE A 296 20.38 -1.14 10.85
N ARG A 297 20.73 -0.36 11.88
CA ARG A 297 22.07 0.22 12.04
C ARG A 297 23.14 -0.85 12.24
N SER A 298 22.84 -1.91 12.98
CA SER A 298 23.74 -3.06 13.19
C SER A 298 23.67 -4.10 12.08
N GLN A 299 22.80 -3.92 11.07
CA GLN A 299 22.53 -4.90 10.02
C GLN A 299 22.18 -6.29 10.58
N ASP A 300 21.50 -6.33 11.72
CA ASP A 300 21.09 -7.56 12.39
C ASP A 300 19.62 -7.84 12.12
N PHE A 301 19.35 -8.50 11.00
CA PHE A 301 17.99 -8.91 10.63
C PHE A 301 17.36 -9.86 11.66
N ASN A 302 18.19 -10.60 12.40
CA ASN A 302 17.73 -11.55 13.40
C ASN A 302 17.27 -10.86 14.69
N ALA A 303 17.82 -9.69 15.02
CA ALA A 303 17.44 -8.92 16.20
C ALA A 303 15.95 -8.54 16.21
N ILE A 304 15.30 -8.46 15.06
CA ILE A 304 13.86 -8.17 14.95
C ILE A 304 12.99 -9.42 14.91
N GLY A 305 13.55 -10.62 15.07
CA GLY A 305 12.79 -11.88 15.05
C GLY A 305 12.41 -12.32 13.63
N LEU A 306 13.24 -11.99 12.65
CA LEU A 306 13.20 -12.52 11.30
C LEU A 306 14.45 -13.40 11.07
N PRO A 307 14.36 -14.54 10.38
CA PRO A 307 15.41 -15.54 10.29
C PRO A 307 16.56 -15.18 9.33
#